data_AF-A0A8X6VFK5-F1
#
_entry.id   AF-A0A8X6VFK5-F1
#
_cell.length_a   1.000
_cell.length_b   1.000
_cell.length_c   1.000
_cell.angle_alpha   90.00
_cell.angle_beta   90.00
_cell.angle_gamma   90.00
#
_symmetry.space_group_name_H-M   'P 1'
#
loop_
_entity.id
_entity.type
_entity.pdbx_description
1 polymer ?
#
loop_
_entity_poly.entity_id
_entity_poly.type
_entity_poly.pdbx_seq_one_letter_code
_entity_poly.pdbx_strand_id
1 'polypeptide(L)'
;MRGTLTSQHYVDDILPPHVESFLNGLPGAIFQQDNSRPHTARVAQDFLRHFQTLPWPARSPDLSPVEHVWDLLKRQMPSCHSVQD
;
A
#
# COMPACT_ATOMS: atom_id res chain seq x y z
N MET A 1 -7.44 -8.89 9.21
CA MET A 1 -8.33 -7.71 9.25
C MET A 1 -9.58 -8.01 8.44
N ARG A 2 -10.78 -7.79 9.01
CA ARG A 2 -12.04 -7.75 8.26
C ARG A 2 -12.62 -6.34 8.45
N GLY A 3 -12.80 -5.60 7.36
CA GLY A 3 -13.27 -4.21 7.39
C GLY A 3 -12.45 -3.28 6.50
N THR A 4 -12.97 -2.09 6.22
CA THR A 4 -12.27 -1.04 5.47
C THR A 4 -11.04 -0.55 6.25
N LEU A 5 -9.92 -0.35 5.55
CA LEU A 5 -8.72 0.24 6.14
C LEU A 5 -9.01 1.67 6.60
N THR A 6 -8.91 1.93 7.90
CA THR A 6 -8.97 3.28 8.47
C THR A 6 -7.56 3.86 8.58
N SER A 7 -7.44 5.17 8.74
CA SER A 7 -6.14 5.80 8.99
C SER A 7 -5.47 5.26 10.25
N GLN A 8 -6.28 4.93 11.27
CA GLN A 8 -5.76 4.41 12.54
C GLN A 8 -5.21 2.99 12.36
N HIS A 9 -5.95 2.08 11.70
CA HIS A 9 -5.44 0.74 11.40
C HIS A 9 -4.22 0.79 10.47
N TYR A 10 -4.18 1.76 9.54
CA TYR A 10 -3.00 1.93 8.71
C TYR A 10 -1.75 2.25 9.54
N VAL A 11 -1.89 3.13 10.55
CA VAL A 11 -0.77 3.49 11.43
C VAL A 11 -0.46 2.39 12.44
N ASP A 12 -1.44 1.74 13.05
CA ASP A 12 -1.18 0.78 14.13
C ASP A 12 -0.69 -0.56 13.59
N ASP A 13 -1.26 -1.00 12.46
CA ASP A 13 -1.09 -2.37 12.01
C ASP A 13 -0.23 -2.51 10.74
N ILE A 14 -0.03 -1.43 9.97
CA ILE A 14 0.70 -1.49 8.69
C ILE A 14 2.03 -0.75 8.76
N LEU A 15 2.04 0.51 9.19
CA LEU A 15 3.21 1.37 9.08
C LEU A 15 4.42 0.88 9.94
N PRO A 16 4.35 0.77 11.28
CA PRO A 16 5.46 0.29 12.10
C PRO A 16 5.92 -1.14 11.77
N PRO A 17 5.03 -2.16 11.77
CA PRO A 17 5.48 -3.54 11.68
C PRO A 17 5.99 -3.93 10.29
N HIS A 18 5.53 -3.25 9.23
CA HIS A 18 5.86 -3.62 7.85
C HIS A 18 6.66 -2.55 7.11
N VAL A 19 6.27 -1.27 7.20
CA VAL A 19 6.94 -0.20 6.44
C VAL A 19 8.21 0.25 7.14
N GLU A 20 8.13 0.67 8.40
CA GLU A 20 9.30 1.13 9.16
C GLU A 20 10.34 0.02 9.31
N SER A 21 9.92 -1.19 9.70
CA SER A 21 10.79 -2.36 9.81
C SER A 21 11.61 -2.61 8.54
N PHE A 22 10.97 -2.47 7.37
CA PHE A 22 11.63 -2.65 6.07
C PHE A 22 12.53 -1.47 5.70
N LEU A 23 12.06 -0.23 5.87
CA LEU A 23 12.82 0.98 5.51
C LEU A 23 14.07 1.16 6.39
N ASN A 24 14.02 0.77 7.66
CA ASN A 24 15.17 0.80 8.55
C ASN A 24 16.31 -0.12 8.06
N GLY A 25 15.99 -1.16 7.29
CA GLY A 25 16.96 -2.05 6.64
C GLY A 25 17.47 -1.56 5.29
N LEU A 26 16.94 -0.44 4.75
CA LEU A 26 17.22 0.06 3.40
C LEU A 26 17.54 1.56 3.41
N PRO A 27 18.77 1.95 3.79
CA PRO A 27 19.17 3.34 3.80
C PRO A 27 19.02 4.00 2.43
N GLY A 28 18.36 5.16 2.39
CA GLY A 28 18.12 5.92 1.15
C GLY A 28 16.92 5.46 0.32
N ALA A 29 16.13 4.50 0.81
CA ALA A 29 14.89 4.11 0.15
C ALA A 29 13.84 5.24 0.20
N ILE A 30 13.04 5.33 -0.87
CA ILE A 30 11.90 6.24 -0.97
C ILE A 30 10.62 5.40 -0.92
N PHE A 31 9.74 5.69 0.04
CA PHE A 31 8.47 5.02 0.21
C PHE A 31 7.42 5.57 -0.76
N GLN A 32 6.79 4.70 -1.55
CA GLN A 32 5.72 5.07 -2.46
C GLN A 32 4.38 4.54 -1.92
N GLN A 33 3.37 5.41 -1.94
CA GLN A 33 1.97 5.08 -1.66
C GLN A 33 1.05 5.96 -2.52
N ASP A 34 -0.21 5.56 -2.66
CA ASP A 34 -1.23 6.40 -3.29
C ASP A 34 -1.78 7.48 -2.34
N ASN A 35 -2.61 8.38 -2.87
CA ASN A 35 -3.25 9.45 -2.09
C ASN A 35 -4.61 9.05 -1.51
N SER A 36 -4.81 7.78 -1.12
CA SER A 36 -6.07 7.36 -0.50
C SER A 36 -6.30 8.06 0.85
N ARG A 37 -7.56 8.18 1.27
CA ARG A 37 -7.93 8.92 2.51
C ARG A 37 -7.19 8.41 3.76
N PRO A 38 -7.01 7.09 3.97
CA PRO A 38 -6.21 6.60 5.09
C PRO A 38 -4.76 7.10 5.08
N HIS A 39 -4.15 7.15 3.89
CA HIS A 39 -2.74 7.50 3.68
C HIS A 39 -2.47 9.00 3.80
N THR A 40 -3.41 9.85 3.39
CA THR A 40 -3.27 11.32 3.48
C THR A 40 -3.79 11.90 4.79
N ALA A 41 -4.35 11.08 5.69
CA ALA A 41 -4.80 11.55 6.99
C ALA A 41 -3.63 12.03 7.85
N ARG A 42 -3.89 13.01 8.72
CA ARG A 42 -2.86 13.62 9.56
C ARG A 42 -2.08 12.60 10.37
N VAL A 43 -2.74 11.60 10.97
CA VAL A 43 -2.07 10.56 11.76
C VAL A 43 -1.06 9.74 10.95
N ALA A 44 -1.37 9.44 9.68
CA ALA A 44 -0.49 8.71 8.78
C ALA A 44 0.67 9.59 8.28
N GLN A 45 0.37 10.83 7.88
CA GLN A 45 1.39 11.80 7.47
C GLN A 45 2.35 12.11 8.62
N ASP A 46 1.83 12.24 9.85
CA ASP A 46 2.61 12.54 11.04
C ASP A 46 3.66 11.46 11.34
N PHE A 47 3.30 10.18 11.13
CA PHE A 47 4.23 9.04 11.21
C PHE A 47 5.28 9.11 10.09
N LEU A 48 4.83 9.30 8.85
CA LEU A 48 5.67 9.25 7.65
C LEU A 48 6.65 10.43 7.51
N ARG A 49 6.54 11.48 8.33
CA ARG A 49 7.46 12.63 8.33
C ARG A 49 8.94 12.25 8.48
N HIS A 50 9.23 11.10 9.07
CA HIS A 50 10.60 10.62 9.29
C HIS A 50 11.16 9.81 8.11
N PHE A 51 10.33 9.50 7.11
CA PHE A 51 10.71 8.72 5.93
C PHE A 51 10.62 9.58 4.67
N GLN A 52 11.46 9.28 3.68
CA GLN A 52 11.30 9.88 2.36
C GLN A 52 10.10 9.24 1.68
N THR A 53 9.14 10.07 1.24
CA THR A 53 7.96 9.62 0.51
C THR A 53 7.96 10.17 -0.89
N LEU A 54 7.54 9.36 -1.86
CA LEU A 54 7.41 9.77 -3.26
C LEU A 54 6.09 10.54 -3.44
N PRO A 55 6.11 11.80 -3.92
CA PRO A 55 4.88 12.49 -4.27
C PRO A 55 4.13 11.73 -5.37
N TRP A 56 2.85 11.45 -5.15
CA TRP A 56 2.05 10.65 -6.06
C TRP A 56 1.03 11.49 -6.84
N PRO A 57 0.96 11.39 -8.18
CA PRO A 57 -0.09 12.05 -8.96
C PRO A 57 -1.46 11.39 -8.74
N ALA A 58 -2.51 12.22 -8.72
CA ALA A 58 -3.88 11.73 -8.54
C ALA A 58 -4.35 10.92 -9.75
N ARG A 59 -5.02 9.79 -9.51
CA ARG A 59 -5.60 8.90 -10.54
C ARG A 59 -4.56 8.34 -11.51
N SER A 60 -3.39 7.97 -11.01
CA SER A 60 -2.32 7.37 -11.80
C SER A 60 -1.99 5.95 -11.34
N PRO A 61 -2.92 4.99 -11.47
CA PRO A 61 -2.65 3.58 -11.15
C PRO A 61 -1.62 2.96 -12.11
N ASP A 62 -1.57 3.46 -13.36
CA ASP A 62 -0.64 3.04 -14.41
C ASP A 62 0.83 3.27 -14.05
N LEU A 63 1.11 4.25 -13.20
CA LEU A 63 2.46 4.55 -12.73
C LEU A 63 2.88 3.64 -11.57
N SER A 64 1.96 2.90 -10.97
CA SER A 64 2.21 2.12 -9.75
C SER A 64 2.72 0.71 -10.08
N PRO A 65 3.96 0.35 -9.69
CA PRO A 65 4.46 -1.01 -9.92
C PRO A 65 3.61 -2.09 -9.26
N VAL A 66 2.96 -1.79 -8.13
CA VAL A 66 2.13 -2.75 -7.40
C VAL A 66 0.89 -3.16 -8.19
N GLU A 67 0.32 -2.28 -9.00
CA GLU A 67 -0.83 -2.60 -9.85
C GLU A 67 -0.44 -3.61 -10.94
N HIS A 68 0.76 -3.47 -11.50
CA HIS A 68 1.29 -4.45 -12.45
C HIS A 68 1.50 -5.82 -11.81
N VAL A 69 2.04 -5.85 -10.58
CA VAL A 69 2.21 -7.11 -9.82
C VAL A 69 0.85 -7.74 -9.53
N TRP A 70 -0.15 -6.97 -9.11
CA TRP A 70 -1.51 -7.47 -8.90
C TRP A 70 -2.13 -8.04 -10.18
N ASP A 71 -1.92 -7.40 -11.33
CA ASP A 71 -2.38 -7.91 -12.62
C ASP A 71 -1.76 -9.26 -12.97
N LEU A 72 -0.46 -9.44 -12.75
CA LEU A 72 0.20 -10.72 -12.94
C LEU A 72 -0.36 -11.80 -12.01
N LEU A 73 -0.54 -11.47 -10.73
CA LEU A 73 -1.12 -12.38 -9.74
C LEU A 73 -2.55 -12.80 -10.13
N LYS A 74 -3.40 -11.85 -10.54
CA LYS A 74 -4.77 -12.13 -10.99
C LYS A 74 -4.82 -13.09 -12.19
N ARG A 75 -3.89 -12.97 -13.14
CA ARG A 75 -3.81 -13.87 -14.30
C ARG A 75 -3.34 -15.28 -13.94
N GLN A 76 -2.57 -15.43 -12.87
CA GLN A 76 -2.09 -16.73 -12.38
C GLN A 76 -3.09 -17.44 -11.48
N MET A 77 -4.06 -16.72 -10.91
CA MET A 77 -5.12 -17.34 -10.16
C MET A 77 -6.01 -18.15 -11.11
N PRO A 78 -6.27 -19.44 -10.82
CA PRO A 78 -7.25 -20.21 -11.56
C PRO A 78 -8.58 -19.47 -11.52
N SER A 79 -9.21 -19.30 -12.67
CA SER A 79 -10.62 -18.90 -12.71
C SER A 79 -11.39 -19.97 -11.93
N CYS A 80 -11.94 -19.62 -10.77
CA CYS A 80 -13.01 -20.40 -10.17
C CYS A 80 -14.24 -20.32 -11.08
N HIS A 81 -14.21 -21.05 -12.19
CA HIS A 81 -15.43 -21.49 -12.84
C HIS A 81 -16.01 -22.54 -11.91
N SER A 82 -17.06 -22.15 -11.18
CA SER A 82 -17.97 -23.09 -10.56
C SER A 82 -18.34 -24.14 -11.60
N VAL A 83 -17.97 -25.39 -11.34
CA VAL A 83 -18.57 -26.54 -12.02
C VAL A 83 -20.06 -26.48 -11.65
N GLN A 84 -20.87 -25.99 -12.58
CA GLN A 84 -22.24 -26.45 -12.72
C GLN A 84 -22.17 -27.61 -13.71
N ASP A 85 -22.32 -28.82 -13.19
CA ASP A 85 -23.23 -29.87 -13.67
C ASP A 85 -23.36 -30.93 -12.55
#